data_AF-A0A443SJ30-F1
#
_entry.id   AF-A0A443SJ30-F1
#
_cell.length_a   1.000
_cell.length_b   1.000
_cell.length_c   1.000
_cell.angle_alpha   90.00
_cell.angle_beta   90.00
_cell.angle_gamma   90.00
#
_symmetry.space_group_name_H-M   'P 1'
#
loop_
_entity.id
_entity.type
_entity.pdbx_description
1 polymer ?
#
loop_
_entity_poly.entity_id
_entity_poly.type
_entity_poly.pdbx_seq_one_letter_code
_entity_poly.pdbx_strand_id
1 'polypeptide(L)' 'MGINIPTKEELIANQYNARELAHYLGAASLVHLSVEGLLKSVQSGIKSNDEKKPVGHCTACLTGCYPVPLDF' A
#
# COMPACT_ATOMS: atom_id res chain seq x y z
N MET A 1 0.97 -3.38 -14.12
CA MET A 1 0.49 -2.26 -13.28
C MET A 1 0.04 -1.16 -14.22
N GLY A 2 -1.10 -0.52 -13.98
CA GLY A 2 -1.74 0.42 -14.93
C GLY A 2 -2.79 1.31 -14.28
N ILE A 3 -2.65 1.52 -12.97
CA ILE A 3 -3.47 2.46 -12.20
C ILE A 3 -2.83 3.83 -12.38
N ASN A 4 -3.65 4.84 -12.68
CA ASN A 4 -3.20 6.23 -12.74
C ASN A 4 -2.88 6.72 -11.32
N ILE A 5 -1.59 6.82 -10.98
CA ILE A 5 -1.10 7.30 -9.69
C ILE A 5 -0.24 8.54 -9.95
N PRO A 6 -0.37 9.62 -9.14
CA PRO A 6 0.49 10.80 -9.23
C PRO A 6 1.98 10.49 -9.10
N THR A 7 2.82 11.46 -9.42
CA THR A 7 4.28 11.35 -9.19
C THR A 7 4.59 11.20 -7.71
N LYS A 8 5.77 10.65 -7.39
CA LYS A 8 6.20 10.43 -6.00
C LYS A 8 6.21 11.73 -5.20
N GLU A 9 6.54 12.83 -5.85
CA GLU A 9 6.64 14.18 -5.27
C GLU A 9 5.25 14.75 -4.93
N GLU A 10 4.23 14.40 -5.71
CA GLU A 10 2.83 14.80 -5.48
C GLU A 10 2.12 13.98 -4.40
N LEU A 11 2.65 12.80 -4.05
CA LEU A 11 2.05 11.96 -3.01
C LEU A 11 2.28 12.55 -1.62
N ILE A 12 1.20 12.97 -0.96
CA ILE A 12 1.25 13.60 0.37
C ILE A 12 1.94 12.73 1.44
N ALA A 13 1.78 11.40 1.36
CA ALA A 13 2.43 10.46 2.28
C ALA A 13 3.94 10.33 2.05
N ASN A 14 4.48 10.84 0.94
CA ASN A 14 5.92 10.95 0.71
C ASN A 14 6.51 12.25 1.31
N GLN A 15 5.66 13.20 1.69
CA GLN A 15 6.05 14.46 2.33
C GLN A 15 5.86 14.43 3.85
N TYR A 16 4.85 13.70 4.34
CA TYR A 16 4.48 13.66 5.76
C TYR A 16 4.24 12.23 6.24
N ASN A 17 4.71 11.92 7.45
CA ASN A 17 4.25 10.73 8.17
C ASN A 17 2.83 10.94 8.75
N ALA A 18 2.20 9.88 9.25
CA ALA A 18 0.80 9.94 9.71
C ALA A 18 0.53 11.02 10.80
N ARG A 19 1.48 11.23 11.71
CA ARG A 19 1.36 12.23 12.78
C ARG A 19 1.45 13.65 12.20
N GLU A 20 2.44 13.88 11.35
CA GLU A 20 2.62 15.16 10.68
C GLU A 20 1.43 15.49 9.78
N LEU A 21 0.92 14.50 9.07
CA LEU A 21 -0.25 14.63 8.21
C LEU A 21 -1.52 14.95 9.02
N ALA A 22 -1.71 14.34 10.19
CA ALA A 22 -2.81 14.70 11.09
C ALA A 22 -2.76 16.19 11.45
N HIS A 23 -1.58 16.68 11.85
CA HIS A 23 -1.38 18.09 12.19
C HIS A 23 -1.61 19.00 10.97
N TYR A 24 -1.05 18.63 9.81
CA TYR A 24 -1.22 19.38 8.56
C TYR A 24 -2.69 19.52 8.15
N LEU A 25 -3.51 18.48 8.35
CA LEU A 25 -4.94 18.49 8.04
C LEU A 25 -5.82 19.08 9.16
N GLY A 26 -5.25 19.43 10.32
CA GLY A 26 -6.01 19.89 11.50
C GLY A 26 -6.84 18.79 12.18
N ALA A 27 -6.48 17.51 11.97
CA ALA A 27 -7.14 16.38 12.60
C ALA A 27 -6.58 16.12 14.00
N ALA A 28 -7.43 15.66 14.93
CA ALA A 28 -6.99 15.24 16.27
C ALA A 28 -6.06 14.02 16.24
N SER A 29 -6.27 13.11 15.28
CA SER A 29 -5.44 11.93 15.06
C SER A 29 -5.61 11.39 13.64
N LEU A 30 -4.58 10.74 13.11
CA LEU A 30 -4.62 9.99 11.86
C LEU A 30 -3.84 8.69 12.03
N VAL A 31 -4.42 7.58 11.58
CA VAL A 31 -3.78 6.27 11.51
C VAL A 31 -4.10 5.60 10.19
N HIS A 32 -3.14 4.88 9.62
CA HIS A 32 -3.35 4.04 8.45
C HIS A 32 -3.63 2.60 8.87
N LEU A 33 -4.41 1.88 8.06
CA LEU A 33 -4.46 0.42 8.16
C LEU A 33 -3.06 -0.15 7.90
N SER A 34 -2.63 -1.12 8.70
CA SER A 34 -1.35 -1.79 8.46
C SER A 34 -1.38 -2.59 7.16
N VAL A 35 -0.24 -2.69 6.47
CA VAL A 35 -0.13 -3.48 5.24
C VAL A 35 -0.49 -4.96 5.51
N GLU A 36 -0.07 -5.50 6.64
CA GLU A 36 -0.45 -6.85 7.09
C GLU A 36 -1.97 -6.97 7.28
N GLY A 37 -2.59 -6.01 7.97
CA GLY A 37 -4.04 -5.99 8.18
C GLY A 37 -4.83 -5.88 6.88
N LEU A 38 -4.34 -5.09 5.93
CA LEU A 38 -4.90 -4.98 4.58
C LEU A 38 -4.83 -6.33 3.86
N LEU A 39 -3.64 -6.95 3.78
CA LEU A 39 -3.43 -8.23 3.12
C LEU A 39 -4.32 -9.32 3.70
N LYS A 40 -4.34 -9.45 5.03
CA LYS A 40 -5.20 -10.40 5.74
C LYS A 40 -6.67 -10.20 5.38
N SER A 41 -7.12 -8.94 5.32
CA SER A 41 -8.51 -8.61 5.04
C SER A 41 -8.91 -8.95 3.60
N VAL A 42 -8.07 -8.60 2.61
CA VAL A 42 -8.40 -8.81 1.19
C VAL A 42 -8.17 -10.25 0.72
N GLN A 43 -7.27 -10.99 1.36
CA GLN A 43 -7.00 -12.40 1.02
C GLN A 43 -7.93 -13.38 1.76
N SER A 44 -8.64 -12.93 2.80
CA SER A 44 -9.51 -13.79 3.59
C SER A 44 -10.58 -14.45 2.71
N GLY A 45 -10.65 -15.78 2.74
CA GLY A 45 -11.62 -16.56 1.97
C GLY A 45 -11.27 -16.79 0.50
N ILE A 46 -10.17 -16.23 -0.02
CA ILE A 46 -9.70 -16.53 -1.37
C ILE A 46 -9.02 -17.91 -1.37
N LYS A 47 -9.53 -18.82 -2.19
CA LYS A 47 -8.90 -20.13 -2.43
C LYS A 47 -7.83 -19.96 -3.51
N SER A 48 -6.63 -20.48 -3.26
CA SER A 48 -5.65 -20.62 -4.33
C SER A 48 -6.02 -21.82 -5.21
N ASN A 49 -5.89 -21.65 -6.53
CA ASN A 49 -6.06 -22.73 -7.50
C ASN A 49 -4.85 -23.68 -7.56
N ASP A 50 -3.78 -23.36 -6.84
CA ASP A 50 -2.54 -24.14 -6.78
C ASP A 50 -1.94 -24.01 -5.36
N GLU A 51 -1.83 -25.13 -4.64
CA GLU A 51 -1.28 -25.17 -3.27
C GLU A 51 0.15 -24.60 -3.20
N LYS A 52 0.88 -24.61 -4.33
CA LYS A 52 2.25 -24.08 -4.41
C LYS A 52 2.32 -22.59 -4.73
N LYS A 53 1.19 -21.95 -5.06
CA LYS A 53 1.14 -20.51 -5.37
C LYS A 53 0.26 -19.79 -4.35
N PRO A 54 0.82 -18.94 -3.48
CA PRO A 54 0.01 -18.14 -2.58
C PRO A 54 -0.81 -17.10 -3.37
N VAL A 55 -1.94 -16.67 -2.78
CA VAL A 55 -2.76 -15.57 -3.32
C VAL A 55 -1.95 -14.27 -3.24
N GLY A 56 -1.53 -13.74 -4.38
CA GLY A 56 -0.72 -12.52 -4.46
C GLY A 56 -1.53 -11.27 -4.74
N HIS A 57 -1.31 -10.21 -3.95
CA HIS A 57 -1.77 -8.85 -4.27
C HIS A 57 -0.56 -7.92 -4.32
N CYS A 58 -0.51 -7.04 -5.31
CA CYS A 58 0.56 -6.05 -5.41
C CYS A 58 0.41 -4.99 -4.32
N THR A 59 1.48 -4.75 -3.55
CA THR A 59 1.54 -3.71 -2.51
C THR A 59 2.56 -2.61 -2.83
N ALA A 60 3.07 -2.56 -4.06
CA ALA A 60 4.18 -1.70 -4.44
C ALA A 60 3.91 -0.21 -4.16
N CYS A 61 2.69 0.27 -4.37
CA CYS A 61 2.31 1.67 -4.11
C CYS A 61 2.33 2.03 -2.62
N LEU A 62 2.28 1.04 -1.73
CA LEU A 62 2.29 1.22 -0.28
C LEU A 62 3.67 0.94 0.33
N THR A 63 4.42 0.02 -0.27
CA THR A 63 5.65 -0.57 0.32
C THR A 63 6.92 -0.30 -0.48
N GLY A 64 6.79 0.12 -1.75
CA GLY A 64 7.90 0.18 -2.69
C GLY A 64 8.38 -1.20 -3.18
N CYS A 65 7.84 -2.31 -2.68
CA CYS A 65 8.20 -3.65 -3.12
C CYS A 65 7.43 -4.04 -4.39
N TYR A 66 8.04 -3.84 -5.55
CA TYR A 66 7.46 -4.22 -6.83
C TYR A 66 7.58 -5.74 -7.05
N PRO A 67 6.55 -6.39 -7.64
CA PRO A 67 6.57 -7.83 -7.91
C PRO A 67 7.48 -8.21 -9.09
N VAL A 68 8.06 -7.21 -9.74
CA VAL A 68 8.99 -7.34 -10.88
C VAL A 68 10.16 -6.39 -10.65
N PRO A 69 11.34 -6.66 -11.24
CA PRO A 69 12.42 -5.69 -11.29
C PRO A 69 11.97 -4.39 -11.95
N LEU A 70 12.49 -3.27 -11.45
CA LEU A 70 12.31 -1.97 -12.07
C LEU A 70 13.56 -1.66 -12.90
N ASP A 71 13.33 -1.28 -14.14
CA ASP A 71 14.36 -0.67 -14.98
C ASP A 71 14.28 0.84 -14.77
N PHE A 72 15.41 1.46 -14.38
CA PHE A 72 15.54 2.89 -14.16
C PHE A 72 16.40 3.53 -15.26
#